data_AF-A0A1H7GUY2-F1
#
_entry.id   AF-A0A1H7GUY2-F1
#
_cell.length_a   1.000
_cell.length_b   1.000
_cell.length_c   1.000
_cell.angle_alpha   90.00
_cell.angle_beta   90.00
_cell.angle_gamma   90.00
#
_symmetry.space_group_name_H-M   'P 1'
#
loop_
_entity.id
_entity.type
_entity.pdbx_description
1 polymer ?
#
loop_
_entity_poly.entity_id
_entity_poly.type
_entity_poly.pdbx_seq_one_letter_code
_entity_poly.pdbx_strand_id
1 'polypeptide(L)'
;MPYDRDLLLFGAKRHAVLGLDEIQQYGIDSYQDQDYVSIYGLRPPQAHAMGVRMLGRTAVECTRDDLAEAIASDVAALANRCASTSRLVVDPFAGSGNTIFWLLRKLEGARAVAFENDPLVYDVSSKNLALLNLPLRLECIDFPLGLEHVRAAPGELVVAFIAPPWGRALDVRLGLDLRRTEPPVVSIVKEFVRRFDGNPMLFAIQVHERVEPESLTDLVSHFDAFEHKVYELNRAGQNHGALIGCVGWSP
;
A
#
# COMPACT_ATOMS: atom_id res chain seq x y z
N MET A 1 -3.01 26.77 13.28
CA MET A 1 -2.01 25.69 13.42
C MET A 1 -2.04 24.93 12.10
N PRO A 2 -0.90 24.68 11.44
CA PRO A 2 -0.88 23.95 10.18
C PRO A 2 -1.46 22.53 10.38
N TYR A 3 -2.21 22.05 9.40
CA TYR A 3 -2.53 20.62 9.28
C TYR A 3 -1.35 19.95 8.61
N ASP A 4 -0.41 19.47 9.41
CA ASP A 4 0.82 18.85 8.94
C ASP A 4 0.98 17.41 9.46
N ARG A 5 2.08 16.78 9.05
CA ARG A 5 2.44 15.43 9.48
C ARG A 5 2.52 15.32 11.01
N ASP A 6 3.03 16.33 11.70
CA ASP A 6 3.22 16.25 13.15
C ASP A 6 1.87 16.24 13.87
N LEU A 7 0.95 17.12 13.48
CA LEU A 7 -0.40 17.15 14.04
C LEU A 7 -1.18 15.85 13.77
N LEU A 8 -1.11 15.35 12.53
CA LEU A 8 -1.96 14.26 12.04
C LEU A 8 -1.38 12.86 12.28
N LEU A 9 -0.06 12.70 12.37
CA LEU A 9 0.56 11.38 12.57
C LEU A 9 1.00 11.14 14.01
N PHE A 10 1.50 12.19 14.68
CA PHE A 10 2.07 12.09 16.02
C PHE A 10 1.29 12.88 17.08
N GLY A 11 0.42 13.79 16.64
CA GLY A 11 -0.27 14.74 17.49
C GLY A 11 -1.70 14.35 17.86
N ALA A 12 -2.43 15.34 18.35
CA ALA A 12 -3.76 15.17 18.92
C ALA A 12 -4.83 14.70 17.91
N LYS A 13 -4.57 14.83 16.60
CA LYS A 13 -5.50 14.43 15.53
C LYS A 13 -5.23 13.04 14.97
N ARG A 14 -4.22 12.31 15.48
CA ARG A 14 -3.83 10.98 15.00
C ARG A 14 -4.99 10.01 14.79
N HIS A 15 -5.86 9.91 15.79
CA HIS A 15 -7.02 9.00 15.80
C HIS A 15 -8.35 9.72 15.60
N ALA A 16 -8.33 11.00 15.28
CA ALA A 16 -9.56 11.74 14.98
C ALA A 16 -10.00 11.43 13.56
N VAL A 17 -11.31 11.21 13.37
CA VAL A 17 -11.91 11.27 12.04
C VAL A 17 -11.89 12.72 11.59
N LEU A 18 -11.24 12.98 10.46
CA LEU A 18 -11.11 14.31 9.90
C LEU A 18 -12.39 14.77 9.20
N GLY A 19 -12.72 16.05 9.35
CA GLY A 19 -13.65 16.76 8.49
C GLY A 19 -13.09 16.97 7.07
N LEU A 20 -13.97 17.31 6.13
CA LEU A 20 -13.56 17.64 4.75
C LEU A 20 -12.57 18.81 4.72
N ASP A 21 -12.85 19.86 5.50
CA ASP A 21 -12.00 21.04 5.64
C ASP A 21 -10.61 20.68 6.17
N GLU A 22 -10.53 19.78 7.15
CA GLU A 22 -9.25 19.30 7.71
C GLU A 22 -8.43 18.50 6.68
N ILE A 23 -9.09 17.65 5.87
CA ILE A 23 -8.44 16.89 4.80
C ILE A 23 -7.88 17.83 3.73
N GLN A 24 -8.70 18.80 3.28
CA GLN A 24 -8.29 19.78 2.28
C GLN A 24 -7.18 20.69 2.81
N GLN A 25 -7.26 21.10 4.08
CA GLN A 25 -6.23 21.93 4.70
C GLN A 25 -4.90 21.20 4.81
N TYR A 26 -4.90 19.89 5.11
CA TYR A 26 -3.68 19.08 5.08
C TYR A 26 -3.03 19.06 3.69
N GLY A 27 -3.83 18.86 2.65
CA GLY A 27 -3.35 18.90 1.26
C GLY A 27 -2.75 20.26 0.89
N ILE A 28 -3.40 21.36 1.27
CA ILE A 28 -2.90 22.73 1.05
C ILE A 28 -1.59 22.96 1.82
N ASP A 29 -1.56 22.67 3.11
CA ASP A 29 -0.43 22.98 3.99
C ASP A 29 0.81 22.14 3.66
N SER A 30 0.62 20.87 3.26
CA SER A 30 1.72 19.95 3.00
C SER A 30 2.16 19.88 1.54
N TYR A 31 1.24 20.09 0.59
CA TYR A 31 1.47 19.85 -0.84
C TYR A 31 0.98 20.97 -1.77
N GLN A 32 0.36 22.03 -1.22
CA GLN A 32 -0.23 23.13 -1.98
C GLN A 32 -1.35 22.68 -2.93
N ASP A 33 -2.05 21.60 -2.57
CA ASP A 33 -3.14 21.04 -3.34
C ASP A 33 -4.26 20.54 -2.41
N GLN A 34 -5.44 21.15 -2.52
CA GLN A 34 -6.61 20.77 -1.72
C GLN A 34 -7.15 19.37 -2.04
N ASP A 35 -6.89 18.87 -3.26
CA ASP A 35 -7.37 17.58 -3.73
C ASP A 35 -6.30 16.47 -3.56
N TYR A 36 -5.17 16.81 -2.92
CA TYR A 36 -4.03 15.91 -2.77
C TYR A 36 -4.38 14.56 -2.12
N VAL A 37 -5.29 14.57 -1.15
CA VAL A 37 -5.74 13.35 -0.44
C VAL A 37 -6.91 12.69 -1.20
N SER A 38 -6.73 12.43 -2.49
CA SER A 38 -7.69 11.68 -3.30
C SER A 38 -7.49 10.17 -3.08
N ILE A 39 -8.62 9.47 -2.87
CA ILE A 39 -8.66 8.01 -2.72
C ILE A 39 -9.86 7.41 -3.47
N TYR A 40 -9.68 6.18 -3.94
CA TYR A 40 -10.65 5.41 -4.70
C TYR A 40 -11.09 6.05 -6.02
N GLY A 41 -10.23 6.88 -6.62
CA GLY A 41 -10.54 7.68 -7.80
C GLY A 41 -11.47 8.86 -7.52
N LEU A 42 -11.53 9.32 -6.26
CA LEU A 42 -12.44 10.37 -5.80
C LEU A 42 -11.65 11.50 -5.13
N ARG A 43 -11.94 12.74 -5.54
CA ARG A 43 -11.47 13.93 -4.84
C ARG A 43 -12.08 14.03 -3.45
N PRO A 44 -11.45 14.72 -2.48
CA PRO A 44 -11.93 14.81 -1.10
C PRO A 44 -13.43 15.20 -0.98
N PRO A 45 -13.96 16.20 -1.72
CA PRO A 45 -15.39 16.52 -1.64
C PRO A 45 -16.30 15.38 -2.12
N GLN A 46 -15.88 14.66 -3.16
CA GLN A 46 -16.63 13.53 -3.74
C GLN A 46 -16.63 12.34 -2.78
N ALA A 47 -15.44 11.98 -2.26
CA ALA A 47 -15.28 10.93 -1.27
C ALA A 47 -16.12 11.22 -0.01
N HIS A 48 -16.01 12.45 0.53
CA HIS A 48 -16.76 12.85 1.72
C HIS A 48 -18.27 12.80 1.51
N ALA A 49 -18.77 13.26 0.34
CA ALA A 49 -20.18 13.19 -0.03
C ALA A 49 -20.68 11.74 -0.20
N MET A 50 -19.82 10.83 -0.68
CA MET A 50 -20.12 9.39 -0.75
C MET A 50 -20.16 8.72 0.64
N GLY A 51 -19.67 9.39 1.69
CA GLY A 51 -19.62 8.87 3.05
C GLY A 51 -18.26 8.31 3.45
N VAL A 52 -17.23 8.45 2.60
CA VAL A 52 -15.86 8.04 2.95
C VAL A 52 -15.33 8.93 4.07
N ARG A 53 -14.66 8.32 5.05
CA ARG A 53 -14.06 8.99 6.20
C ARG A 53 -12.60 8.58 6.36
N MET A 54 -11.81 9.42 7.03
CA MET A 54 -10.38 9.19 7.16
C MET A 54 -9.89 9.62 8.54
N LEU A 55 -9.04 8.81 9.16
CA LEU A 55 -8.33 9.20 10.37
C LEU A 55 -7.17 10.13 10.02
N GLY A 56 -6.77 11.00 10.95
CA GLY A 56 -5.61 11.89 10.76
C GLY A 56 -4.37 11.14 10.28
N ARG A 57 -4.02 10.03 10.95
CA ARG A 57 -2.88 9.20 10.54
C ARG A 57 -3.02 8.64 9.13
N THR A 58 -4.24 8.22 8.75
CA THR A 58 -4.51 7.62 7.45
C THR A 58 -4.36 8.65 6.32
N ALA A 59 -4.71 9.92 6.56
CA ALA A 59 -4.49 11.00 5.58
C ALA A 59 -3.01 11.24 5.27
N VAL A 60 -2.14 11.01 6.24
CA VAL A 60 -0.69 11.12 6.06
C VAL A 60 -0.11 9.86 5.41
N GLU A 61 -0.52 8.69 5.89
CA GLU A 61 0.12 7.40 5.58
C GLU A 61 -0.44 6.71 4.32
N CYS A 62 -1.63 7.07 3.84
CA CYS A 62 -2.25 6.37 2.71
C CYS A 62 -1.45 6.53 1.41
N THR A 63 -1.49 5.51 0.56
CA THR A 63 -1.10 5.62 -0.84
C THR A 63 -2.23 6.35 -1.58
N ARG A 64 -1.99 7.59 -2.03
CA ARG A 64 -2.99 8.41 -2.76
C ARG A 64 -3.22 7.87 -4.16
N ASP A 65 -4.31 8.30 -4.80
CA ASP A 65 -4.74 7.79 -6.10
C ASP A 65 -3.65 7.78 -7.18
N ASP A 66 -2.95 8.89 -7.43
CA ASP A 66 -1.94 8.94 -8.49
C ASP A 66 -0.82 7.91 -8.28
N LEU A 67 -0.35 7.75 -7.04
CA LEU A 67 0.67 6.77 -6.70
C LEU A 67 0.12 5.35 -6.78
N ALA A 68 -1.07 5.11 -6.23
CA ALA A 68 -1.70 3.80 -6.21
C ALA A 68 -2.04 3.31 -7.63
N GLU A 69 -2.54 4.19 -8.50
CA GLU A 69 -2.80 3.89 -9.91
C GLU A 69 -1.50 3.60 -10.67
N ALA A 70 -0.45 4.39 -10.45
CA ALA A 70 0.84 4.18 -11.10
C ALA A 70 1.44 2.81 -10.73
N ILE A 71 1.46 2.48 -9.43
CA ILE A 71 1.90 1.17 -8.93
C ILE A 71 1.04 0.06 -9.53
N ALA A 72 -0.29 0.18 -9.47
CA ALA A 72 -1.19 -0.85 -9.98
C ALA A 72 -1.05 -1.06 -11.49
N SER A 73 -0.74 -0.02 -12.25
CA SER A 73 -0.53 -0.10 -13.70
C SER A 73 0.76 -0.86 -14.04
N ASP A 74 1.87 -0.58 -13.34
CA ASP A 74 3.12 -1.31 -13.53
C ASP A 74 2.99 -2.78 -13.08
N VAL A 75 2.31 -3.02 -11.96
CA VAL A 75 1.99 -4.37 -11.49
C VAL A 75 1.15 -5.14 -12.50
N ALA A 76 0.11 -4.53 -13.06
CA ALA A 76 -0.73 -5.19 -14.06
C ALA A 76 0.05 -5.49 -15.36
N ALA A 77 0.91 -4.57 -15.79
CA ALA A 77 1.76 -4.77 -16.96
C ALA A 77 2.68 -6.00 -16.81
N LEU A 78 3.28 -6.19 -15.62
CA LEU A 78 4.11 -7.35 -15.33
C LEU A 78 3.26 -8.61 -15.10
N ALA A 79 2.18 -8.53 -14.32
CA ALA A 79 1.29 -9.67 -14.06
C ALA A 79 0.69 -10.27 -15.34
N ASN A 80 0.51 -9.48 -16.41
CA ASN A 80 0.03 -9.95 -17.71
C ASN A 80 1.08 -10.75 -18.50
N ARG A 81 2.36 -10.72 -18.10
CA ARG A 81 3.42 -11.55 -18.69
C ARG A 81 3.52 -12.92 -18.01
N CYS A 82 2.94 -13.07 -16.83
CA CYS A 82 2.86 -14.37 -16.16
C CYS A 82 1.88 -15.29 -16.90
N ALA A 83 2.21 -16.58 -17.00
CA ALA A 83 1.33 -17.57 -17.64
C ALA A 83 0.02 -17.81 -16.87
N SER A 84 -0.04 -17.44 -15.59
CA SER A 84 -1.26 -17.59 -14.79
C SER A 84 -2.33 -16.60 -15.21
N THR A 85 -3.54 -17.10 -15.42
CA THR A 85 -4.74 -16.29 -15.72
C THR A 85 -5.54 -15.93 -14.48
N SER A 86 -5.37 -16.66 -13.35
CA SER A 86 -5.99 -16.35 -12.06
C SER A 86 -5.03 -15.59 -11.15
N ARG A 87 -5.61 -14.71 -10.31
CA ARG A 87 -4.85 -13.76 -9.49
C ARG A 87 -5.46 -13.62 -8.11
N LEU A 88 -4.61 -13.78 -7.10
CA LEU A 88 -4.90 -13.47 -5.71
C LEU A 88 -4.09 -12.24 -5.30
N VAL A 89 -4.76 -11.14 -4.98
CA VAL A 89 -4.12 -9.96 -4.40
C VAL A 89 -4.14 -10.05 -2.88
N VAL A 90 -3.00 -9.82 -2.25
CA VAL A 90 -2.87 -9.80 -0.79
C VAL A 90 -2.22 -8.50 -0.35
N ASP A 91 -2.84 -7.81 0.61
CA ASP A 91 -2.29 -6.62 1.26
C ASP A 91 -2.18 -6.85 2.78
N PRO A 92 -0.97 -7.08 3.32
CA PRO A 92 -0.74 -7.28 4.74
C PRO A 92 -0.90 -6.02 5.60
N PHE A 93 -0.98 -4.82 5.00
CA PHE A 93 -1.04 -3.54 5.71
C PHE A 93 -2.04 -2.60 5.04
N ALA A 94 -3.31 -3.01 5.04
CA ALA A 94 -4.34 -2.38 4.22
C ALA A 94 -4.42 -0.86 4.44
N GLY A 95 -4.33 -0.38 5.69
CA GLY A 95 -4.47 1.03 5.99
C GLY A 95 -5.79 1.54 5.43
N SER A 96 -5.75 2.44 4.44
CA SER A 96 -6.95 2.90 3.72
C SER A 96 -7.52 1.90 2.71
N GLY A 97 -6.75 0.92 2.24
CA GLY A 97 -7.13 0.01 1.16
C GLY A 97 -7.13 0.65 -0.23
N ASN A 98 -6.55 1.84 -0.41
CA ASN A 98 -6.58 2.51 -1.71
C ASN A 98 -5.77 1.75 -2.77
N THR A 99 -4.57 1.25 -2.43
CA THR A 99 -3.77 0.51 -3.41
C THR A 99 -4.44 -0.80 -3.83
N ILE A 100 -5.05 -1.53 -2.90
CA ILE A 100 -5.76 -2.75 -3.26
C ILE A 100 -7.00 -2.48 -4.12
N PHE A 101 -7.68 -1.33 -3.93
CA PHE A 101 -8.72 -0.87 -4.85
C PHE A 101 -8.17 -0.70 -6.27
N TRP A 102 -7.04 0.00 -6.43
CA TRP A 102 -6.44 0.21 -7.74
C TRP A 102 -5.91 -1.09 -8.38
N LEU A 103 -5.34 -1.99 -7.58
CA LEU A 103 -4.92 -3.31 -8.05
C LEU A 103 -6.11 -4.12 -8.57
N LEU A 104 -7.23 -4.17 -7.85
CA LEU A 104 -8.44 -4.86 -8.31
C LEU A 104 -9.04 -4.25 -9.59
N ARG A 105 -8.86 -2.94 -9.81
CA ARG A 105 -9.29 -2.30 -11.06
C ARG A 105 -8.41 -2.63 -12.26
N LYS A 106 -7.10 -2.86 -12.05
CA LYS A 106 -6.14 -3.12 -13.14
C LYS A 106 -5.92 -4.62 -13.37
N LEU A 107 -6.17 -5.45 -12.36
CA LEU A 107 -6.05 -6.90 -12.43
C LEU A 107 -7.42 -7.55 -12.59
N GLU A 108 -7.87 -7.66 -13.83
CA GLU A 108 -9.18 -8.24 -14.15
C GLU A 108 -9.34 -9.65 -13.56
N GLY A 109 -10.52 -9.90 -12.98
CA GLY A 109 -10.87 -11.18 -12.37
C GLY A 109 -10.14 -11.51 -11.07
N ALA A 110 -9.28 -10.61 -10.56
CA ALA A 110 -8.60 -10.82 -9.30
C ALA A 110 -9.57 -10.80 -8.12
N ARG A 111 -9.30 -11.66 -7.14
CA ARG A 111 -9.88 -11.59 -5.80
C ARG A 111 -8.84 -11.05 -4.83
N ALA A 112 -9.28 -10.43 -3.76
CA ALA A 112 -8.39 -9.82 -2.80
C ALA A 112 -8.66 -10.22 -1.35
N VAL A 113 -7.59 -10.33 -0.58
CA VAL A 113 -7.63 -10.39 0.89
C VAL A 113 -6.69 -9.32 1.44
N ALA A 114 -7.13 -8.60 2.45
CA ALA A 114 -6.31 -7.59 3.11
C ALA A 114 -6.42 -7.68 4.63
N PHE A 115 -5.39 -7.20 5.32
CA PHE A 115 -5.28 -7.23 6.78
C PHE A 115 -5.02 -5.84 7.33
N GLU A 116 -5.69 -5.50 8.43
CA GLU A 116 -5.42 -4.30 9.22
C GLU A 116 -5.47 -4.67 10.70
N ASN A 117 -4.41 -4.39 11.45
CA ASN A 117 -4.32 -4.80 12.86
C ASN A 117 -4.80 -3.70 13.81
N ASP A 118 -4.81 -2.43 13.41
CA ASP A 118 -5.36 -1.34 14.22
C ASP A 118 -6.90 -1.33 14.11
N PRO A 119 -7.66 -1.60 15.19
CA PRO A 119 -9.11 -1.70 15.11
C PRO A 119 -9.80 -0.40 14.68
N LEU A 120 -9.21 0.76 14.95
CA LEU A 120 -9.77 2.05 14.54
C LEU A 120 -9.58 2.28 13.04
N VAL A 121 -8.40 1.94 12.52
CA VAL A 121 -8.14 2.00 11.07
C VAL A 121 -9.02 0.99 10.35
N TYR A 122 -9.11 -0.24 10.87
CA TYR A 122 -9.98 -1.29 10.33
C TYR A 122 -11.44 -0.83 10.25
N ASP A 123 -12.01 -0.29 11.33
CA ASP A 123 -13.42 0.10 11.37
C ASP A 123 -13.74 1.18 10.31
N VAL A 124 -12.87 2.19 10.17
CA VAL A 124 -13.02 3.24 9.16
C VAL A 124 -12.86 2.67 7.74
N SER A 125 -11.81 1.91 7.49
CA SER A 125 -11.51 1.38 6.16
C SER A 125 -12.51 0.32 5.71
N SER A 126 -13.00 -0.52 6.62
CA SER A 126 -14.04 -1.51 6.33
C SER A 126 -15.33 -0.82 5.85
N LYS A 127 -15.76 0.24 6.55
CA LYS A 127 -16.93 1.04 6.13
C LYS A 127 -16.72 1.69 4.78
N ASN A 128 -15.55 2.28 4.54
CA ASN A 128 -15.23 2.91 3.26
C ASN A 128 -15.24 1.91 2.11
N LEU A 129 -14.56 0.76 2.27
CA LEU A 129 -14.44 -0.26 1.23
C LEU A 129 -15.79 -0.94 0.94
N ALA A 130 -16.67 -1.05 1.94
CA ALA A 130 -18.04 -1.54 1.73
C ALA A 130 -18.85 -0.66 0.76
N LEU A 131 -18.54 0.64 0.64
CA LEU A 131 -19.19 1.55 -0.32
C LEU A 131 -18.78 1.25 -1.77
N LEU A 132 -17.65 0.55 -1.98
CA LEU A 132 -17.07 0.32 -3.31
C LEU A 132 -17.51 -1.01 -3.95
N ASN A 133 -18.15 -1.90 -3.18
CA ASN A 133 -18.64 -3.21 -3.64
C ASN A 133 -17.58 -4.04 -4.41
N LEU A 134 -16.36 -4.13 -3.86
CA LEU A 134 -15.23 -4.85 -4.45
C LEU A 134 -15.20 -6.33 -4.01
N PRO A 135 -14.59 -7.24 -4.80
CA PRO A 135 -14.31 -8.62 -4.40
C PRO A 135 -13.11 -8.69 -3.42
N LEU A 136 -13.25 -8.00 -2.28
CA LEU A 136 -12.21 -7.81 -1.26
C LEU A 136 -12.72 -8.30 0.10
N ARG A 137 -11.94 -9.16 0.74
CA ARG A 137 -12.13 -9.51 2.16
C ARG A 137 -11.11 -8.76 3.02
N LEU A 138 -11.57 -7.86 3.88
CA LEU A 138 -10.74 -7.17 4.88
C LEU A 138 -10.95 -7.80 6.26
N GLU A 139 -9.86 -8.18 6.93
CA GLU A 139 -9.89 -8.77 8.27
C GLU A 139 -9.12 -7.90 9.28
N CYS A 140 -9.67 -7.77 10.49
CA CYS A 140 -9.02 -7.08 11.61
C CYS A 140 -8.07 -8.05 12.32
N ILE A 141 -6.86 -8.23 11.79
CA ILE A 141 -5.91 -9.23 12.27
C ILE A 141 -4.47 -8.85 11.90
N ASP A 142 -3.51 -9.30 12.70
CA ASP A 142 -2.10 -9.25 12.34
C ASP A 142 -1.82 -10.15 11.12
N PHE A 143 -1.04 -9.65 10.16
CA PHE A 143 -0.92 -10.28 8.85
C PHE A 143 -0.36 -11.72 8.85
N PRO A 144 0.59 -12.15 9.71
CA PRO A 144 1.07 -13.53 9.70
C PRO A 144 -0.06 -14.50 10.05
N LEU A 145 -0.88 -14.16 11.06
CA LEU A 145 -2.05 -14.93 11.45
C LEU A 145 -3.13 -14.89 10.36
N GLY A 146 -3.34 -13.74 9.73
CA GLY A 146 -4.25 -13.60 8.58
C GLY A 146 -3.86 -14.52 7.41
N LEU A 147 -2.57 -14.57 7.07
CA LEU A 147 -2.04 -15.41 6.00
C LEU A 147 -2.28 -16.91 6.22
N GLU A 148 -2.37 -17.38 7.46
CA GLU A 148 -2.71 -18.78 7.76
C GLU A 148 -4.05 -19.20 7.14
N HIS A 149 -5.00 -18.26 6.98
CA HIS A 149 -6.33 -18.50 6.44
C HIS A 149 -6.46 -18.25 4.93
N VAL A 150 -5.42 -17.76 4.26
CA VAL A 150 -5.45 -17.46 2.82
C VAL A 150 -5.00 -18.66 2.01
N ARG A 151 -5.79 -19.13 1.04
CA ARG A 151 -5.35 -20.19 0.12
C ARG A 151 -5.24 -19.63 -1.29
N ALA A 152 -4.14 -19.91 -1.96
CA ALA A 152 -4.00 -19.76 -3.41
C ALA A 152 -4.39 -21.09 -4.07
N ALA A 153 -5.02 -21.03 -5.24
CA ALA A 153 -5.19 -22.21 -6.08
C ALA A 153 -3.84 -22.61 -6.70
N PRO A 154 -3.63 -23.89 -7.06
CA PRO A 154 -2.40 -24.31 -7.73
C PRO A 154 -2.13 -23.47 -8.99
N GLY A 155 -0.94 -22.87 -9.08
CA GLY A 155 -0.53 -22.03 -10.20
C GLY A 155 -1.15 -20.62 -10.25
N GLU A 156 -2.04 -20.25 -9.32
CA GLU A 156 -2.57 -18.88 -9.20
C GLU A 156 -1.42 -17.90 -8.90
N LEU A 157 -1.39 -16.75 -9.60
CA LEU A 157 -0.41 -15.69 -9.33
C LEU A 157 -0.80 -14.96 -8.04
N VAL A 158 0.10 -15.00 -7.06
CA VAL A 158 -0.06 -14.23 -5.83
C VAL A 158 0.59 -12.87 -6.01
N VAL A 159 -0.21 -11.81 -5.98
CA VAL A 159 0.24 -10.42 -6.04
C VAL A 159 0.21 -9.84 -4.63
N ALA A 160 1.37 -9.53 -4.07
CA ALA A 160 1.48 -8.97 -2.72
C ALA A 160 1.84 -7.48 -2.80
N PHE A 161 0.96 -6.59 -2.34
CA PHE A 161 1.32 -5.18 -2.14
C PHE A 161 1.85 -5.00 -0.73
N ILE A 162 3.06 -4.49 -0.55
CA ILE A 162 3.71 -4.36 0.75
C ILE A 162 4.03 -2.89 1.00
N ALA A 163 3.31 -2.29 1.95
CA ALA A 163 3.57 -0.94 2.43
C ALA A 163 3.44 -0.89 3.97
N PRO A 164 4.36 -1.52 4.72
CA PRO A 164 4.33 -1.43 6.17
C PRO A 164 4.50 0.04 6.60
N PRO A 165 3.99 0.43 7.77
CA PRO A 165 4.26 1.74 8.34
C PRO A 165 5.76 1.99 8.38
N TRP A 166 6.25 3.01 7.66
CA TRP A 166 7.68 3.30 7.65
C TRP A 166 8.15 3.85 8.99
N GLY A 167 7.33 4.62 9.71
CA GLY A 167 7.65 5.10 11.06
C GLY A 167 9.05 5.70 11.16
N ARG A 168 9.93 5.04 11.94
CA ARG A 168 11.33 5.44 12.16
C ARG A 168 12.33 4.88 11.14
N ALA A 169 11.87 4.07 10.19
CA ALA A 169 12.67 3.52 9.11
C ALA A 169 13.01 4.57 8.04
N LEU A 170 12.18 5.62 7.91
CA LEU A 170 12.44 6.75 7.02
C LEU A 170 13.20 7.84 7.77
N ASP A 171 14.48 8.00 7.45
CA ASP A 171 15.33 9.11 7.92
C ASP A 171 15.44 10.19 6.83
N VAL A 172 15.35 11.46 7.21
CA VAL A 172 15.35 12.58 6.25
C VAL A 172 16.68 12.72 5.49
N ARG A 173 17.79 12.24 6.06
CA ARG A 173 19.13 12.31 5.46
C ARG A 173 19.47 11.02 4.73
N LEU A 174 19.24 9.89 5.38
CA LEU A 174 19.67 8.57 4.89
C LEU A 174 18.64 7.91 3.96
N GLY A 175 17.37 8.30 4.04
CA GLY A 175 16.28 7.66 3.30
C GLY A 175 15.63 6.52 4.08
N LEU A 176 14.90 5.68 3.36
CA LEU A 176 14.16 4.53 3.89
C LEU A 176 15.09 3.32 4.05
N ASP A 177 15.27 2.83 5.28
CA ASP A 177 15.92 1.55 5.55
C ASP A 177 14.86 0.45 5.73
N LEU A 178 14.72 -0.42 4.72
CA LEU A 178 13.70 -1.46 4.69
C LEU A 178 13.87 -2.51 5.80
N ARG A 179 15.08 -2.65 6.36
CA ARG A 179 15.38 -3.56 7.49
C ARG A 179 14.81 -3.04 8.82
N ARG A 180 14.50 -1.74 8.88
CA ARG A 180 14.00 -1.04 10.08
C ARG A 180 12.51 -0.76 10.05
N THR A 181 11.82 -1.18 8.99
CA THR A 181 10.36 -1.22 8.99
C THR A 181 9.89 -2.22 10.06
N GLU A 182 8.68 -2.02 10.58
CA GLU A 182 8.12 -2.88 11.62
C GLU A 182 6.82 -3.50 11.08
N PRO A 183 6.85 -4.76 10.61
CA PRO A 183 8.00 -5.67 10.54
C PRO A 183 8.94 -5.37 9.36
N PRO A 184 10.20 -5.89 9.36
CA PRO A 184 11.13 -5.73 8.24
C PRO A 184 10.57 -6.30 6.93
N VAL A 185 10.72 -5.58 5.83
CA VAL A 185 10.18 -5.98 4.52
C VAL A 185 10.65 -7.36 4.08
N VAL A 186 11.93 -7.68 4.28
CA VAL A 186 12.49 -9.01 3.94
C VAL A 186 11.80 -10.12 4.73
N SER A 187 11.44 -9.88 5.99
CA SER A 187 10.69 -10.85 6.79
C SER A 187 9.28 -11.08 6.24
N ILE A 188 8.61 -10.04 5.76
CA ILE A 188 7.30 -10.15 5.11
C ILE A 188 7.44 -10.99 3.83
N VAL A 189 8.41 -10.68 2.95
CA VAL A 189 8.65 -11.44 1.71
C VAL A 189 8.92 -12.92 2.01
N LYS A 190 9.78 -13.22 2.99
CA LYS A 190 10.06 -14.61 3.39
C LYS A 190 8.81 -15.35 3.87
N GLU A 191 7.93 -14.67 4.61
CA GLU A 191 6.69 -15.26 5.07
C GLU A 191 5.74 -15.57 3.91
N PHE A 192 5.62 -14.68 2.93
CA PHE A 192 4.87 -14.95 1.71
C PHE A 192 5.44 -16.11 0.90
N VAL A 193 6.76 -16.14 0.68
CA VAL A 193 7.43 -17.21 -0.07
C VAL A 193 7.22 -18.56 0.61
N ARG A 194 7.36 -18.62 1.94
CA ARG A 194 7.07 -19.81 2.72
C ARG A 194 5.60 -20.23 2.61
N ARG A 195 4.69 -19.25 2.61
CA ARG A 195 3.24 -19.50 2.67
C ARG A 195 2.65 -19.97 1.35
N PHE A 196 3.16 -19.45 0.25
CA PHE A 196 2.68 -19.71 -1.11
C PHE A 196 3.73 -20.45 -1.94
N ASP A 197 4.50 -21.33 -1.28
CA ASP A 197 5.46 -22.19 -1.95
C ASP A 197 4.78 -22.97 -3.09
N GLY A 198 5.42 -22.99 -4.26
CA GLY A 198 4.88 -23.56 -5.49
C GLY A 198 3.95 -22.66 -6.32
N ASN A 199 3.58 -21.46 -5.84
CA ASN A 199 2.87 -20.45 -6.64
C ASN A 199 3.83 -19.38 -7.19
N PRO A 200 3.63 -18.87 -8.41
CA PRO A 200 4.32 -17.67 -8.84
C PRO A 200 3.86 -16.48 -8.01
N MET A 201 4.80 -15.61 -7.62
CA MET A 201 4.56 -14.43 -6.80
C MET A 201 5.06 -13.16 -7.47
N LEU A 202 4.32 -12.07 -7.29
CA LEU A 202 4.67 -10.72 -7.71
C LEU A 202 4.51 -9.78 -6.52
N PHE A 203 5.62 -9.23 -6.04
CA PHE A 203 5.65 -8.29 -4.94
C PHE A 203 5.67 -6.87 -5.48
N ALA A 204 4.82 -6.00 -4.97
CA ALA A 204 4.85 -4.56 -5.20
C ALA A 204 5.11 -3.86 -3.86
N ILE A 205 6.35 -3.45 -3.63
CA ILE A 205 6.80 -2.93 -2.35
C ILE A 205 6.91 -1.42 -2.45
N GLN A 206 6.09 -0.68 -1.70
CA GLN A 206 6.17 0.78 -1.71
C GLN A 206 7.47 1.24 -1.04
N VAL A 207 8.20 2.11 -1.72
CA VAL A 207 9.48 2.68 -1.25
C VAL A 207 9.46 4.20 -1.34
N HIS A 208 10.43 4.83 -0.68
CA HIS A 208 10.72 6.26 -0.83
C HIS A 208 11.76 6.46 -1.93
N GLU A 209 11.83 7.63 -2.59
CA GLU A 209 12.81 7.90 -3.65
C GLU A 209 14.27 7.72 -3.20
N ARG A 210 14.52 7.87 -1.90
CA ARG A 210 15.78 7.52 -1.24
C ARG A 210 15.57 6.26 -0.43
N VAL A 211 16.19 5.17 -0.86
CA VAL A 211 16.26 3.90 -0.14
C VAL A 211 17.72 3.65 0.22
N GLU A 212 17.95 3.14 1.43
CA GLU A 212 19.29 2.75 1.85
C GLU A 212 19.79 1.59 0.95
N PRO A 213 20.94 1.74 0.26
CA PRO A 213 21.44 0.76 -0.72
C PRO A 213 21.64 -0.67 -0.23
N GLU A 214 22.16 -0.88 0.97
CA GLU A 214 22.31 -2.20 1.58
C GLU A 214 20.94 -2.84 1.85
N SER A 215 19.98 -2.07 2.36
CA SER A 215 18.63 -2.57 2.60
C SER A 215 17.91 -2.98 1.31
N LEU A 216 18.16 -2.24 0.22
CA LEU A 216 17.65 -2.58 -1.10
C LEU A 216 18.34 -3.83 -1.68
N THR A 217 19.67 -3.92 -1.54
CA THR A 217 20.47 -5.05 -2.03
C THR A 217 20.06 -6.36 -1.36
N ASP A 218 19.87 -6.32 -0.03
CA ASP A 218 19.38 -7.47 0.75
C ASP A 218 18.00 -7.93 0.23
N LEU A 219 17.08 -6.98 0.03
CA LEU A 219 15.74 -7.29 -0.47
C LEU A 219 15.72 -7.88 -1.88
N VAL A 220 16.44 -7.29 -2.83
CA VAL A 220 16.41 -7.78 -4.23
C VAL A 220 17.07 -9.14 -4.40
N SER A 221 17.93 -9.55 -3.47
CA SER A 221 18.53 -10.90 -3.46
C SER A 221 17.49 -12.02 -3.28
N HIS A 222 16.27 -11.67 -2.88
CA HIS A 222 15.14 -12.60 -2.73
C HIS A 222 14.25 -12.73 -3.98
N PHE A 223 14.56 -12.04 -5.07
CA PHE A 223 13.75 -12.05 -6.30
C PHE A 223 14.51 -12.64 -7.48
N ASP A 224 13.80 -13.40 -8.33
CA ASP A 224 14.32 -13.94 -9.59
C ASP A 224 14.49 -12.84 -10.64
N ALA A 225 13.60 -11.85 -10.61
CA ALA A 225 13.65 -10.64 -11.42
C ALA A 225 13.05 -9.47 -10.63
N PHE A 226 13.56 -8.25 -10.84
CA PHE A 226 13.01 -7.07 -10.19
C PHE A 226 13.13 -5.81 -11.05
N GLU A 227 12.24 -4.86 -10.81
CA GLU A 227 12.28 -3.49 -11.33
C GLU A 227 12.12 -2.51 -10.16
N HIS A 228 12.90 -1.43 -10.15
CA HIS A 228 12.76 -0.35 -9.17
C HIS A 228 12.41 0.94 -9.91
N LYS A 229 11.32 1.59 -9.49
CA LYS A 229 10.81 2.81 -10.11
C LYS A 229 10.42 3.83 -9.07
N VAL A 230 10.83 5.07 -9.29
CA VAL A 230 10.38 6.25 -8.53
C VAL A 230 9.40 7.02 -9.41
N TYR A 231 8.28 7.45 -8.83
CA TYR A 231 7.26 8.22 -9.52
C TYR A 231 7.42 9.70 -9.18
N GLU A 232 7.62 10.54 -10.19
CA GLU A 232 7.77 11.99 -10.05
C GLU A 232 6.41 12.69 -9.85
N LEU A 233 5.69 12.32 -8.79
CA LEU A 233 4.35 12.83 -8.48
C LEU A 233 4.38 13.97 -7.45
N ASN A 234 5.47 14.07 -6.69
CA ASN A 234 5.70 15.08 -5.67
C ASN A 234 6.99 15.87 -5.97
N ARG A 235 7.30 16.84 -5.10
CA ARG A 235 8.58 17.53 -5.14
C ARG A 235 9.72 16.56 -4.84
N ALA A 236 10.90 16.83 -5.39
CA ALA A 236 12.11 16.10 -5.06
C ALA A 236 12.36 16.08 -3.54
N GLY A 237 12.70 14.91 -3.01
CA GLY A 237 12.75 14.60 -1.57
C GLY A 237 11.42 14.12 -0.96
N GLN A 238 10.33 14.05 -1.72
CA GLN A 238 9.00 13.59 -1.29
C GLN A 238 8.37 12.56 -2.25
N ASN A 239 9.10 12.13 -3.28
CA ASN A 239 8.63 11.13 -4.22
C ASN A 239 8.67 9.74 -3.60
N HIS A 240 7.66 8.95 -3.96
CA HIS A 240 7.59 7.55 -3.61
C HIS A 240 7.78 6.71 -4.87
N GLY A 241 8.09 5.45 -4.66
CA GLY A 241 8.33 4.48 -5.71
C GLY A 241 7.74 3.12 -5.37
N ALA A 242 7.98 2.18 -6.26
CA ALA A 242 7.80 0.77 -6.01
C ALA A 242 9.05 -0.02 -6.42
N LEU A 243 9.41 -0.99 -5.58
CA LEU A 243 10.21 -2.12 -6.00
C LEU A 243 9.25 -3.25 -6.36
N ILE A 244 9.27 -3.70 -7.61
CA ILE A 244 8.46 -4.81 -8.08
C ILE A 244 9.35 -6.03 -8.27
N GLY A 245 9.09 -7.11 -7.52
CA GLY A 245 9.91 -8.32 -7.50
C GLY A 245 9.12 -9.58 -7.86
N CYS A 246 9.70 -10.47 -8.65
CA CYS A 246 9.11 -11.75 -9.04
C CYS A 246 9.78 -12.92 -8.29
N VAL A 247 8.99 -13.92 -7.89
CA VAL A 247 9.50 -15.19 -7.31
C VAL A 247 8.77 -16.37 -7.94
N GLY A 248 9.52 -17.39 -8.35
CA GLY A 248 9.01 -18.59 -9.02
C GLY A 248 8.74 -18.39 -10.51
N TRP A 249 9.13 -17.25 -11.09
CA TRP A 249 9.00 -16.93 -12.51
C TRP A 249 9.83 -15.68 -12.89
N SER A 250 10.04 -15.48 -14.19
CA SER A 250 10.67 -14.28 -14.74
C SER A 250 9.88 -13.77 -15.96
N PRO A 251 9.60 -12.46 -16.05
CA PRO A 251 8.81 -11.84 -17.12
C PRO A 251 9.54 -11.65 -18.45
#